data_AF-A0A7C1NGJ4-F1
#
_entry.id   AF-A0A7C1NGJ4-F1
#
_cell.length_a   1.000
_cell.length_b   1.000
_cell.length_c   1.000
_cell.angle_alpha   90.00
_cell.angle_beta   90.00
_cell.angle_gamma   90.00
#
_symmetry.space_group_name_H-M   'P 1'
#
loop_
_entity.id
_entity.type
_entity.pdbx_description
1 polymer ?
#
loop_
_entity_poly.entity_id
_entity_poly.type
_entity_poly.pdbx_seq_one_letter_code
_entity_poly.pdbx_strand_id
1 'polypeptide(L)' 'MWVIFDVTTAKALFDRGVPFVDVRNEWLWKMDHIPGAVNLPESSVLSKTELSKMVSKDQDVVIYCSGST' A
#
# COMPACT_ATOMS: atom_id res chain seq x y z
N MET A 1 9.74 0.11 12.02
CA MET A 1 9.48 1.55 12.15
C MET A 1 8.61 1.94 10.97
N TRP A 2 7.48 2.61 11.17
CA TRP A 2 6.67 3.15 10.07
C TRP A 2 6.97 4.64 9.94
N VAL A 3 7.11 5.13 8.71
CA VAL A 3 7.34 6.54 8.42
C VAL A 3 6.16 7.04 7.60
N ILE A 4 5.56 8.14 8.04
CA ILE A 4 4.52 8.84 7.28
C ILE A 4 5.22 9.91 6.45
N PHE A 5 4.84 10.02 5.17
CA PHE A 5 5.42 10.96 4.21
C PHE A 5 4.35 11.44 3.22
N ASP A 6 4.64 12.52 2.51
CA ASP A 6 3.71 13.13 1.56
C ASP A 6 3.67 12.43 0.19
N VAL A 7 2.74 12.88 -0.67
CA VAL A 7 2.52 12.33 -2.02
C VAL A 7 3.71 12.45 -2.96
N THR A 8 4.59 13.44 -2.78
CA THR A 8 5.81 13.61 -3.58
C THR A 8 6.79 12.48 -3.28
N THR A 9 6.97 12.17 -2.00
CA THR A 9 7.79 11.04 -1.56
C THR A 9 7.19 9.72 -2.02
N ALA A 10 5.86 9.55 -1.90
CA ALA A 10 5.17 8.37 -2.41
C ALA A 10 5.41 8.19 -3.92
N LYS A 11 5.26 9.26 -4.72
CA LYS A 11 5.52 9.20 -6.16
C LYS A 11 6.97 8.78 -6.46
N ALA A 12 7.96 9.31 -5.75
CA ALA A 12 9.36 8.94 -5.95
C ALA A 12 9.62 7.45 -5.64
N LEU A 13 8.94 6.88 -4.64
CA LEU A 13 9.01 5.45 -4.34
C LEU A 13 8.32 4.60 -5.41
N PHE A 14 7.19 5.07 -5.94
CA PHE A 14 6.50 4.43 -7.07
C PHE A 14 7.39 4.39 -8.31
N ASP A 15 8.02 5.51 -8.68
CA ASP A 15 8.91 5.60 -9.83
C ASP A 15 10.16 4.68 -9.68
N ARG A 16 10.54 4.34 -8.45
CA ARG A 16 11.61 3.38 -8.11
C ARG A 16 11.16 1.91 -8.11
N GLY A 17 9.88 1.63 -8.34
CA GLY A 17 9.32 0.27 -8.35
C GLY A 17 9.06 -0.32 -6.97
N VAL A 18 8.94 0.50 -5.92
CA VAL A 18 8.54 0.02 -4.59
C VAL A 18 7.08 -0.46 -4.67
N PRO A 19 6.72 -1.63 -4.09
CA PRO A 19 5.34 -2.11 -4.10
C PRO A 19 4.39 -1.22 -3.31
N PHE A 20 3.17 -1.09 -3.81
CA PHE A 20 2.08 -0.34 -3.18
C PHE A 20 0.98 -1.30 -2.70
N VAL A 21 0.48 -1.04 -1.49
CA VAL A 21 -0.64 -1.74 -0.87
C VAL A 21 -1.76 -0.75 -0.63
N ASP A 22 -2.90 -0.98 -1.28
CA ASP A 22 -4.13 -0.24 -1.05
C ASP A 22 -4.92 -0.91 0.08
N VAL A 23 -5.04 -0.26 1.23
CA VAL A 23 -5.80 -0.80 2.37
C VAL A 23 -7.23 -0.29 2.44
N ARG A 24 -7.69 0.45 1.42
CA ARG A 24 -9.09 0.84 1.26
C ARG A 24 -9.96 -0.38 0.95
N ASN A 25 -11.27 -0.18 0.99
CA ASN A 25 -12.21 -1.24 0.63
C ASN A 25 -12.01 -1.68 -0.84
N GLU A 26 -12.37 -2.93 -1.12
CA GLU A 26 -12.19 -3.52 -2.45
C GLU A 26 -12.98 -2.77 -3.54
N TRP A 27 -14.14 -2.21 -3.19
CA TRP A 27 -14.96 -1.45 -4.14
C TRP A 27 -14.25 -0.18 -4.64
N LEU A 28 -13.62 0.60 -3.75
CA LEU A 28 -12.83 1.78 -4.11
C LEU A 28 -11.62 1.39 -4.97
N TRP A 29 -10.92 0.32 -4.59
CA TRP A 29 -9.79 -0.19 -5.37
C TRP A 29 -10.23 -0.62 -6.79
N LYS A 30 -11.34 -1.35 -6.94
CA LYS A 30 -11.88 -1.75 -8.25
C LYS A 30 -12.30 -0.57 -9.12
N MET A 31 -12.75 0.53 -8.52
CA MET A 31 -13.10 1.74 -9.27
C MET A 31 -11.86 2.46 -9.80
N ASP A 32 -10.89 2.72 -8.92
CA ASP A 32 -9.62 3.33 -9.29
C ASP A 32 -8.57 3.12 -8.20
N HIS A 33 -7.32 2.89 -8.62
CA HIS A 33 -6.19 2.68 -7.72
C HIS A 33 -4.88 2.95 -8.45
N ILE A 34 -3.82 3.13 -7.67
CA ILE A 34 -2.45 3.26 -8.20
C ILE A 34 -2.12 1.98 -9.01
N PRO A 35 -1.73 2.07 -10.29
CA PRO A 35 -1.45 0.90 -11.12
C PRO A 35 -0.45 -0.06 -10.46
N GLY A 36 -0.81 -1.35 -10.40
CA GLY A 36 0.02 -2.39 -9.78
C GLY A 36 -0.10 -2.48 -8.25
N ALA A 37 -0.89 -1.62 -7.59
CA ALA A 37 -1.15 -1.75 -6.17
C ALA A 37 -2.02 -2.96 -5.87
N VAL A 38 -1.65 -3.74 -4.86
CA VAL A 38 -2.47 -4.87 -4.38
C VAL A 38 -3.42 -4.39 -3.30
N ASN A 39 -4.68 -4.84 -3.36
CA ASN A 39 -5.66 -4.53 -2.34
C ASN A 39 -5.58 -5.49 -1.15
N LEU A 40 -5.28 -4.94 0.04
CA LEU A 40 -5.38 -5.65 1.32
C LEU A 40 -6.23 -4.80 2.27
N PRO A 41 -7.58 -4.86 2.19
CA PRO A 41 -8.44 -4.02 3.00
C PRO A 41 -8.12 -4.12 4.49
N GLU A 42 -7.91 -2.97 5.15
CA GLU A 42 -7.56 -2.90 6.58
C GLU A 42 -8.60 -3.63 7.45
N SER A 43 -9.88 -3.46 7.11
CA SER A 43 -11.01 -3.97 7.89
C SER A 43 -11.17 -5.49 7.87
N SER A 44 -10.48 -6.22 6.98
CA SER A 44 -10.75 -7.65 6.79
C SER A 44 -9.57 -8.51 6.38
N VAL A 45 -8.54 -7.97 5.70
CA VAL A 45 -7.47 -8.77 5.09
C VAL A 45 -6.08 -8.38 5.58
N LEU A 46 -5.86 -7.10 5.88
CA LEU A 46 -4.53 -6.61 6.25
C LEU A 46 -4.00 -7.33 7.49
N SER A 47 -2.96 -8.13 7.27
CA SER A 47 -2.24 -8.82 8.33
C SER A 47 -0.77 -8.99 7.93
N LYS A 48 0.10 -9.25 8.92
CA LYS A 48 1.51 -9.55 8.65
C LYS A 48 1.67 -10.75 7.71
N THR A 49 0.80 -11.75 7.86
CA THR A 49 0.81 -12.97 7.04
C THR A 49 0.49 -12.66 5.58
N GLU A 50 -0.60 -11.94 5.32
CA GLU A 50 -0.98 -11.58 3.96
C GLU A 50 0.05 -10.64 3.32
N LEU A 51 0.56 -9.66 4.06
CA LEU A 51 1.60 -8.76 3.56
C LEU A 51 2.90 -9.51 3.20
N SER A 52 3.28 -10.52 3.99
CA SER A 52 4.49 -11.33 3.75
C SER A 52 4.39 -12.21 2.52
N LYS A 53 3.18 -12.44 1.96
CA LYS A 53 3.02 -13.15 0.69
C LYS A 53 3.42 -12.29 -0.51
N MET A 54 3.50 -10.97 -0.32
CA MET A 54 3.78 -10.02 -1.40
C MET A 54 5.16 -9.37 -1.30
N VAL A 55 5.65 -9.12 -0.08
CA VAL A 55 6.92 -8.41 0.15
C VAL A 55 7.79 -9.18 1.13
N SER A 56 9.10 -9.16 0.88
CA SER A 56 10.08 -9.70 1.82
C SER A 56 10.24 -8.79 3.04
N LYS A 57 10.65 -9.34 4.20
CA LYS A 57 10.81 -8.55 5.43
C LYS A 57 11.85 -7.42 5.33
N ASP A 58 12.82 -7.58 4.43
CA ASP A 58 13.90 -6.63 4.21
C ASP A 58 13.62 -5.67 3.02
N GLN A 59 12.39 -5.70 2.48
CA GLN A 59 11.97 -4.89 1.35
C GLN A 59 11.06 -3.76 1.82
N ASP A 60 11.27 -2.56 1.28
CA ASP A 60 10.36 -1.44 1.49
C ASP A 60 8.99 -1.71 0.84
N VAL A 61 7.92 -1.24 1.50
CA VAL A 61 6.54 -1.28 0.99
C VAL A 61 5.84 0.04 1.33
N VAL A 62 5.07 0.57 0.37
CA VAL A 62 4.20 1.72 0.62
C VAL A 62 2.79 1.22 0.89
N ILE A 63 2.22 1.65 2.01
CA ILE A 63 0.82 1.38 2.35
C ILE A 63 0.08 2.71 2.31
N TYR A 64 -1.06 2.76 1.61
CA TYR A 64 -1.91 3.95 1.56
C TYR A 64 -3.36 3.63 1.88
N CYS A 65 -4.05 4.59 2.50
CA CYS A 65 -5.45 4.51 2.88
C CYS A 65 -6.20 5.79 2.48
N SER A 66 -7.52 5.85 2.74
CA SER A 66 -8.32 7.07 2.55
C SER A 66 -8.25 8.05 3.73
N GLY A 67 -7.36 7.80 4.69
CA GLY A 67 -7.21 8.62 5.89
C GLY A 67 -6.56 9.97 5.58
N SER A 68 -6.72 10.91 6.51
CA SER A 68 -5.93 12.14 6.55
C SER A 68 -4.88 12.02 7.65
N THR A 69 -3.74 12.68 7.47
CA THR A 69 -2.69 12.80 8.49
C THR A 69 -2.21 14.23 8.55
#